data_AF-A0A2V5Q5D8-F1
#
_entry.id   AF-A0A2V5Q5D8-F1
#
_cell.length_a   1.000
_cell.length_b   1.000
_cell.length_c   1.000
_cell.angle_alpha   90.00
_cell.angle_beta   90.00
_cell.angle_gamma   90.00
#
_symmetry.space_group_name_H-M   'P 1'
#
loop_
_entity.id
_entity.type
_entity.pdbx_description
1 polymer ?
#
loop_
_entity_poly.entity_id
_entity_poly.type
_entity_poly.pdbx_seq_one_letter_code
_entity_poly.pdbx_strand_id
1 'polypeptide(L)'
;MKKISSLWLLLLGFTLFLRLASNLWAAADQLEEIRQEQTKTRQQEQVKELRQREQIENLKRDQQINQSQQELDQLKQQKVDEQSQKQPQANQTQQQLDQLKNDQQINRLQNELKLNQIQREQNPSRQQEQIRELQRQQQMDLLQDQLRKNQIQQDLNRLNR
;
A
#
# COMPACT_ATOMS: atom_id res chain seq x y z
N MET A 1 2.86 -70.06 33.41
CA MET A 1 3.81 -69.03 32.91
C MET A 1 3.29 -68.32 31.63
N LYS A 2 2.06 -67.76 31.63
CA LYS A 2 1.49 -67.07 30.44
C LYS A 2 1.25 -65.56 30.63
N LYS A 3 1.29 -65.05 31.87
CA LYS A 3 0.96 -63.65 32.20
C LYS A 3 2.07 -62.66 31.83
N ILE A 4 3.34 -63.09 31.83
CA ILE A 4 4.50 -62.23 31.54
C ILE A 4 4.57 -61.87 30.04
N SER A 5 4.15 -62.77 29.15
CA SER A 5 4.14 -62.54 27.69
C SER A 5 3.12 -61.49 27.25
N SER A 6 1.97 -61.40 27.93
CA SER A 6 0.93 -60.39 27.64
C SER A 6 1.35 -58.99 28.06
N LEU A 7 2.14 -58.88 29.13
CA LEU A 7 2.58 -57.59 29.68
C LEU A 7 3.70 -56.98 28.83
N TRP A 8 4.58 -57.83 28.27
CA TRP A 8 5.58 -57.43 27.27
C TRP A 8 4.95 -56.97 25.95
N LEU A 9 3.91 -57.64 25.46
CA LEU A 9 3.18 -57.23 24.24
C LEU A 9 2.49 -55.87 24.40
N LEU A 10 1.90 -55.59 25.57
CA LEU A 10 1.31 -54.27 25.87
C LEU A 10 2.37 -53.18 25.96
N LEU A 11 3.53 -53.45 26.58
CA LEU A 11 4.66 -52.51 26.64
C LEU A 11 5.26 -52.22 25.27
N LEU A 12 5.35 -53.24 24.41
CA LEU A 12 5.82 -53.10 23.02
C LEU A 12 4.83 -52.30 22.18
N GLY A 13 3.53 -52.56 22.32
CA GLY A 13 2.48 -51.77 21.66
C GLY A 13 2.45 -50.31 22.12
N PHE A 14 2.63 -50.07 23.42
CA PHE A 14 2.64 -48.73 24.00
C PHE A 14 3.88 -47.93 23.55
N THR A 15 5.06 -48.54 23.54
CA THR A 15 6.30 -47.88 23.06
C THR A 15 6.27 -47.61 21.56
N LEU A 16 5.66 -48.49 20.77
CA LEU A 16 5.43 -48.25 19.34
C LEU A 16 4.45 -47.08 19.13
N PHE A 17 3.37 -47.03 19.89
CA PHE A 17 2.35 -45.97 19.81
C PHE A 17 2.93 -44.60 20.19
N LEU A 18 3.74 -44.53 21.26
CA LEU A 18 4.44 -43.29 21.64
C LEU A 18 5.42 -42.82 20.55
N ARG A 19 6.15 -43.73 19.90
CA ARG A 19 7.05 -43.37 18.78
C ARG A 19 6.31 -42.89 17.53
N LEU A 20 5.15 -43.45 17.21
CA LEU A 20 4.33 -42.95 16.10
C LEU A 20 3.74 -41.57 16.42
N ALA A 21 3.28 -41.36 17.66
CA ALA A 21 2.73 -40.07 18.09
C ALA A 21 3.77 -38.94 18.07
N SER A 22 5.02 -39.21 18.46
CA SER A 22 6.09 -38.19 18.42
C SER A 22 6.48 -37.78 16.99
N ASN A 23 6.44 -38.71 16.03
CA ASN A 23 6.71 -38.41 14.62
C ASN A 23 5.59 -37.59 13.96
N LEU A 24 4.32 -37.80 14.37
CA LEU A 24 3.18 -37.00 13.90
C LEU A 24 3.24 -35.56 14.42
N TRP A 25 3.69 -35.36 15.66
CA TRP A 25 3.86 -34.01 16.22
C TRP A 25 5.03 -33.26 15.58
N ALA A 26 6.17 -33.91 15.36
CA ALA A 26 7.31 -33.29 14.68
C ALA A 26 7.00 -32.89 13.23
N ALA A 27 6.21 -33.70 12.50
CA ALA A 27 5.78 -33.37 11.14
C ALA A 27 4.72 -32.26 11.10
N ALA A 28 3.86 -32.16 12.12
CA ALA A 28 2.91 -31.05 12.25
C ALA A 28 3.62 -29.72 12.52
N ASP A 29 4.65 -29.73 13.36
CA ASP A 29 5.47 -28.55 13.70
C ASP A 29 6.23 -28.02 12.47
N GLN A 30 6.85 -28.91 11.69
CA GLN A 30 7.50 -28.54 10.42
C GLN A 30 6.52 -27.98 9.38
N LEU A 31 5.32 -28.55 9.29
CA LEU A 31 4.29 -28.07 8.36
C LEU A 31 3.78 -26.68 8.77
N GLU A 32 3.68 -26.42 10.07
CA GLU A 32 3.25 -25.13 10.61
C GLU A 32 4.32 -24.05 10.39
N GLU A 33 5.59 -24.36 10.60
CA GLU A 33 6.73 -23.48 10.30
C GLU A 33 6.77 -23.09 8.81
N ILE A 34 6.64 -24.07 7.91
CA ILE A 34 6.59 -23.82 6.45
C ILE A 34 5.41 -22.91 6.09
N ARG A 35 4.22 -23.12 6.69
CA ARG A 35 3.05 -22.26 6.44
C ARG A 35 3.27 -20.84 6.93
N GLN A 36 3.91 -20.67 8.09
CA GLN A 36 4.22 -19.36 8.63
C GLN A 36 5.24 -18.63 7.76
N GLU A 37 6.29 -19.30 7.30
CA GLU A 37 7.26 -18.73 6.37
C GLU A 37 6.61 -18.30 5.06
N GLN A 38 5.80 -19.17 4.43
CA GLN A 38 5.08 -18.83 3.21
C GLN A 38 4.16 -17.61 3.39
N THR A 39 3.48 -17.51 4.54
CA THR A 39 2.60 -16.37 4.83
C THR A 39 3.40 -15.09 4.96
N LYS A 40 4.54 -15.11 5.67
CA LYS A 40 5.44 -13.97 5.79
C LYS A 40 5.99 -13.54 4.43
N THR A 41 6.43 -14.47 3.59
CA THR A 41 6.94 -14.17 2.24
C THR A 41 5.88 -13.47 1.39
N ARG A 42 4.66 -14.00 1.34
CA ARG A 42 3.56 -13.38 0.60
C ARG A 42 3.24 -11.97 1.10
N GLN A 43 3.26 -11.76 2.42
CA GLN A 43 3.01 -10.44 3.00
C GLN A 43 4.12 -9.44 2.64
N GLN A 44 5.38 -9.87 2.66
CA GLN A 44 6.50 -9.04 2.21
C GLN A 44 6.43 -8.70 0.72
N GLU A 45 6.00 -9.65 -0.12
CA GLU A 45 5.76 -9.40 -1.54
C GLU A 45 4.65 -8.37 -1.74
N GLN A 46 3.52 -8.48 -1.02
CA GLN A 46 2.44 -7.49 -1.07
C GLN A 46 2.93 -6.08 -0.71
N VAL A 47 3.78 -5.94 0.32
CA VAL A 47 4.37 -4.64 0.69
C VAL A 47 5.26 -4.09 -0.44
N LYS A 48 6.09 -4.94 -1.06
CA LYS A 48 6.93 -4.54 -2.20
C LYS A 48 6.08 -4.08 -3.38
N GLU A 49 5.05 -4.85 -3.73
CA GLU A 49 4.12 -4.49 -4.80
C GLU A 49 3.40 -3.17 -4.51
N LEU A 50 2.95 -2.94 -3.27
CA LEU A 50 2.32 -1.68 -2.87
C LEU A 50 3.28 -0.51 -3.04
N ARG A 51 4.53 -0.64 -2.62
CA ARG A 51 5.55 0.39 -2.81
C ARG A 51 5.79 0.68 -4.30
N GLN A 52 5.90 -0.35 -5.13
CA GLN A 52 6.07 -0.19 -6.57
C GLN A 52 4.88 0.51 -7.23
N ARG A 53 3.65 0.09 -6.90
CA ARG A 53 2.44 0.75 -7.39
C ARG A 53 2.40 2.21 -6.98
N GLU A 54 2.74 2.52 -5.73
CA GLU A 54 2.76 3.89 -5.24
C GLU A 54 3.78 4.74 -5.99
N GLN A 55 4.98 4.23 -6.28
CA GLN A 55 6.00 4.92 -7.07
C GLN A 55 5.49 5.26 -8.48
N ILE A 56 4.84 4.31 -9.15
CA ILE A 56 4.29 4.52 -10.48
C ILE A 56 3.17 5.57 -10.44
N GLU A 57 2.24 5.46 -9.50
CA GLU A 57 1.16 6.44 -9.34
C GLU A 57 1.70 7.83 -8.99
N ASN A 58 2.73 7.91 -8.17
CA ASN A 58 3.43 9.16 -7.84
C ASN A 58 4.03 9.81 -9.10
N LEU A 59 4.73 9.06 -9.93
CA LEU A 59 5.28 9.58 -11.19
C LEU A 59 4.17 10.08 -12.12
N LYS A 60 3.07 9.32 -12.24
CA LYS A 60 1.91 9.72 -13.05
C LYS A 60 1.28 11.01 -12.53
N ARG A 61 1.11 11.13 -11.21
CA ARG A 61 0.56 12.34 -10.58
C ARG A 61 1.47 13.55 -10.81
N ASP A 62 2.79 13.39 -10.68
CA ASP A 62 3.76 14.47 -10.93
C ASP A 62 3.70 14.95 -12.38
N GLN A 63 3.64 14.02 -13.34
CA GLN A 63 3.53 14.37 -14.75
C GLN A 63 2.28 15.21 -15.03
N GLN A 64 1.13 14.80 -14.48
CA GLN A 64 -0.13 15.53 -14.67
C GLN A 64 -0.11 16.92 -14.04
N ILE A 65 0.39 17.04 -12.80
CA ILE A 65 0.49 18.34 -12.14
C ILE A 65 1.44 19.27 -12.90
N ASN A 66 2.56 18.75 -13.39
CA ASN A 66 3.50 19.54 -14.18
C ASN A 66 2.88 20.01 -15.49
N GLN A 67 2.06 19.18 -16.15
CA GLN A 67 1.30 19.59 -17.34
C GLN A 67 0.33 20.73 -17.02
N SER A 68 -0.48 20.59 -15.97
CA SER A 68 -1.42 21.65 -15.55
C SER A 68 -0.70 22.94 -15.16
N GLN A 69 0.49 22.84 -14.54
CA GLN A 69 1.33 23.99 -14.24
C GLN A 69 1.82 24.68 -15.52
N GLN A 70 2.31 23.92 -16.49
CA GLN A 70 2.77 24.45 -17.77
C GLN A 70 1.64 25.13 -18.55
N GLU A 71 0.44 24.54 -18.56
CA GLU A 71 -0.75 25.14 -19.17
C GLU A 71 -1.10 26.48 -18.49
N LEU A 72 -1.08 26.53 -17.16
CA LEU A 72 -1.33 27.76 -16.40
C LEU A 72 -0.28 28.84 -16.70
N ASP A 73 0.98 28.46 -16.78
CA ASP A 73 2.09 29.38 -17.05
C ASP A 73 1.99 29.97 -18.47
N GLN A 74 1.62 29.15 -19.47
CA GLN A 74 1.36 29.61 -20.83
C GLN A 74 0.17 30.58 -20.89
N LEU A 75 -0.93 30.26 -20.21
CA LEU A 75 -2.11 31.14 -20.14
C LEU A 75 -1.80 32.48 -19.47
N LYS A 76 -0.98 32.46 -18.41
CA LYS A 76 -0.50 33.68 -17.74
C LYS A 76 0.37 34.52 -18.66
N GLN A 77 1.24 33.90 -19.47
CA GLN A 77 2.12 34.61 -20.41
C GLN A 77 1.37 35.16 -21.63
N GLN A 78 0.42 34.41 -22.21
CA GLN A 78 -0.36 34.85 -23.37
C GLN A 78 -1.31 36.02 -23.04
N LYS A 79 -1.83 36.10 -21.81
CA LYS A 79 -2.83 37.10 -21.42
C LYS A 79 -2.26 38.30 -20.66
N VAL A 80 -0.93 38.48 -20.66
CA VAL A 80 -0.27 39.68 -20.11
C VAL A 80 -0.76 40.95 -20.82
N ASP A 81 -1.18 40.86 -22.08
CA ASP A 81 -1.66 42.02 -22.86
C ASP A 81 -3.16 42.38 -22.63
N GLU A 82 -3.97 41.52 -21.99
CA GLU A 82 -5.42 41.72 -21.74
C GLU A 82 -5.79 41.85 -20.23
N GLN A 83 -4.88 42.45 -19.47
CA GLN A 83 -4.53 42.08 -18.09
C GLN A 83 -5.56 42.21 -16.94
N SER A 84 -6.78 42.70 -17.12
CA SER A 84 -7.56 43.14 -15.93
C SER A 84 -8.61 42.16 -15.37
N GLN A 85 -9.15 41.21 -16.15
CA GLN A 85 -10.30 40.40 -15.68
C GLN A 85 -9.99 38.97 -15.23
N LYS A 86 -8.97 38.29 -15.78
CA LYS A 86 -8.72 36.85 -15.52
C LYS A 86 -7.57 36.58 -14.53
N GLN A 87 -6.84 37.61 -14.14
CA GLN A 87 -5.68 37.50 -13.24
C GLN A 87 -6.01 36.96 -11.83
N PRO A 88 -7.14 37.35 -11.18
CA PRO A 88 -7.52 36.78 -9.89
C PRO A 88 -7.78 35.26 -9.98
N GLN A 89 -8.41 34.82 -11.07
CA GLN A 89 -8.76 33.43 -11.30
C GLN A 89 -7.51 32.58 -11.61
N ALA A 90 -6.56 33.10 -12.38
CA ALA A 90 -5.27 32.44 -12.62
C ALA A 90 -4.43 32.29 -11.34
N ASN A 91 -4.49 33.26 -10.43
CA ASN A 91 -3.83 33.17 -9.13
C ASN A 91 -4.51 32.14 -8.21
N GLN A 92 -5.83 32.03 -8.24
CA GLN A 92 -6.55 30.99 -7.51
C GLN A 92 -6.19 29.59 -8.01
N THR A 93 -6.16 29.37 -9.33
CA THR A 93 -5.75 28.08 -9.91
C THR A 93 -4.29 27.75 -9.57
N GLN A 94 -3.39 28.75 -9.51
CA GLN A 94 -2.03 28.55 -9.03
C GLN A 94 -1.99 28.04 -7.59
N GLN A 95 -2.75 28.69 -6.69
CA GLN A 95 -2.81 28.29 -5.29
C GLN A 95 -3.35 26.86 -5.13
N GLN A 96 -4.36 26.47 -5.92
CA GLN A 96 -4.88 25.11 -5.91
C GLN A 96 -3.84 24.09 -6.39
N LEU A 97 -3.06 24.42 -7.43
CA LEU A 97 -1.97 23.57 -7.91
C LEU A 97 -0.85 23.42 -6.87
N ASP A 98 -0.48 24.51 -6.19
CA ASP A 98 0.54 24.49 -5.14
C ASP A 98 0.07 23.68 -3.92
N GLN A 99 -1.20 23.83 -3.53
CA GLN A 99 -1.81 22.99 -2.49
C GLN A 99 -1.81 21.52 -2.89
N LEU A 100 -2.18 21.20 -4.13
CA LEU A 100 -2.19 19.82 -4.62
C LEU A 100 -0.78 19.19 -4.60
N LYS A 101 0.25 19.95 -5.01
CA LYS A 101 1.66 19.52 -4.91
C LYS A 101 2.07 19.21 -3.47
N ASN A 102 1.74 20.11 -2.55
CA ASN A 102 2.08 19.96 -1.13
C ASN A 102 1.37 18.73 -0.53
N ASP A 103 0.07 18.60 -0.77
CA ASP A 103 -0.71 17.45 -0.31
C ASP A 103 -0.15 16.14 -0.85
N GLN A 104 0.23 16.11 -2.13
CA GLN A 104 0.83 14.94 -2.73
C GLN A 104 2.18 14.58 -2.10
N GLN A 105 3.02 15.57 -1.79
CA GLN A 105 4.29 15.34 -1.10
C GLN A 105 4.07 14.80 0.31
N ILE A 106 3.09 15.33 1.04
CA ILE A 106 2.73 14.85 2.37
C ILE A 106 2.22 13.40 2.30
N ASN A 107 1.33 13.09 1.35
CA ASN A 107 0.77 11.75 1.19
C ASN A 107 1.85 10.71 0.87
N ARG A 108 2.85 11.07 0.04
CA ARG A 108 4.01 10.19 -0.21
C ARG A 108 4.76 9.83 1.07
N LEU A 109 5.07 10.85 1.88
CA LEU A 109 5.80 10.63 3.13
C LEU A 109 4.97 9.78 4.10
N GLN A 110 3.67 10.05 4.21
CA GLN A 110 2.78 9.26 5.05
C GLN A 110 2.68 7.80 4.59
N ASN A 111 2.55 7.56 3.29
CA ASN A 111 2.49 6.20 2.74
C ASN A 111 3.79 5.44 2.96
N GLU A 112 4.94 6.08 2.71
CA GLU A 112 6.24 5.46 2.93
C GLU A 112 6.48 5.15 4.42
N LEU A 113 6.04 6.03 5.33
CA LEU A 113 6.05 5.75 6.77
C LEU A 113 5.18 4.54 7.13
N LYS A 114 3.96 4.45 6.60
CA LYS A 114 3.06 3.30 6.83
C LYS A 114 3.65 2.01 6.25
N LEU A 115 4.19 2.03 5.03
CA LEU A 115 4.85 0.88 4.42
C LEU A 115 6.03 0.39 5.28
N ASN A 116 6.84 1.31 5.81
CA ASN A 116 7.95 0.96 6.69
C ASN A 116 7.49 0.40 8.04
N GLN A 117 6.37 0.89 8.59
CA GLN A 117 5.75 0.32 9.78
C GLN A 117 5.25 -1.11 9.52
N ILE A 118 4.52 -1.31 8.42
CA ILE A 118 4.01 -2.62 7.99
C ILE A 118 5.16 -3.60 7.80
N GLN A 119 6.26 -3.17 7.16
CA GLN A 119 7.40 -4.05 6.90
C GLN A 119 8.10 -4.53 8.19
N ARG A 120 8.00 -3.77 9.28
CA ARG A 120 8.59 -4.10 10.59
C ARG A 120 7.61 -4.81 11.53
N GLU A 121 6.33 -4.91 11.17
CA GLU A 121 5.32 -5.59 11.97
C GLU A 121 5.63 -7.09 12.04
N GLN A 122 5.75 -7.62 13.26
CA GLN A 122 6.09 -9.02 13.50
C GLN A 122 4.84 -9.92 13.49
N ASN A 123 3.68 -9.34 13.80
CA ASN A 123 2.43 -10.09 13.85
C ASN A 123 1.79 -10.17 12.45
N PRO A 124 1.69 -11.37 11.85
CA PRO A 124 1.22 -11.51 10.47
C PRO A 124 -0.25 -11.10 10.28
N SER A 125 -1.09 -11.26 11.30
CA SER A 125 -2.50 -10.85 11.24
C SER A 125 -2.62 -9.32 11.22
N ARG A 126 -1.88 -8.63 12.10
CA ARG A 126 -1.82 -7.16 12.14
C ARG A 126 -1.20 -6.60 10.88
N GLN A 127 -0.12 -7.21 10.39
CA GLN A 127 0.53 -6.81 9.14
C GLN A 127 -0.47 -6.87 7.97
N GLN A 128 -1.22 -7.97 7.86
CA GLN A 128 -2.23 -8.12 6.81
C GLN A 128 -3.36 -7.10 6.89
N GLU A 129 -3.77 -6.74 8.11
CA GLU A 129 -4.79 -5.71 8.33
C GLU A 129 -4.29 -4.33 7.90
N GLN A 130 -3.08 -3.96 8.32
CA GLN A 130 -2.45 -2.70 7.94
C GLN A 130 -2.23 -2.60 6.42
N ILE A 131 -1.86 -3.70 5.74
CA ILE A 131 -1.78 -3.78 4.27
C ILE A 131 -3.14 -3.45 3.63
N ARG A 132 -4.22 -4.07 4.12
CA ARG A 132 -5.57 -3.82 3.60
C ARG A 132 -6.05 -2.40 3.88
N GLU A 133 -5.73 -1.86 5.03
CA GLU A 133 -6.05 -0.47 5.36
C GLU A 133 -5.32 0.50 4.45
N LEU A 134 -4.01 0.31 4.25
CA LEU A 134 -3.22 1.14 3.35
C LEU A 134 -3.75 1.09 1.91
N GLN A 135 -4.13 -0.09 1.41
CA GLN A 135 -4.76 -0.24 0.09
C GLN A 135 -6.04 0.58 -0.03
N ARG A 136 -6.91 0.56 0.99
CA ARG A 136 -8.15 1.35 1.00
C ARG A 136 -7.87 2.85 1.03
N GLN A 137 -6.91 3.28 1.85
CA GLN A 137 -6.50 4.68 1.93
C GLN A 137 -5.97 5.17 0.57
N GLN A 138 -5.08 4.41 -0.07
CA GLN A 138 -4.56 4.75 -1.40
C GLN A 138 -5.65 4.87 -2.47
N GLN A 139 -6.69 4.03 -2.41
CA GLN A 139 -7.84 4.13 -3.33
C GLN A 139 -8.63 5.42 -3.09
N MET A 140 -8.89 5.77 -1.83
CA MET A 140 -9.58 7.01 -1.49
C MET A 140 -8.77 8.24 -1.89
N ASP A 141 -7.46 8.23 -1.65
CA ASP A 141 -6.55 9.31 -2.03
C ASP A 141 -6.55 9.51 -3.55
N LEU A 142 -6.54 8.41 -4.33
CA LEU A 142 -6.62 8.47 -5.78
C LEU A 142 -7.93 9.11 -6.26
N LEU A 143 -9.07 8.75 -5.66
CA LEU A 143 -10.36 9.33 -6.00
C LEU A 143 -10.41 10.83 -5.66
N GLN A 144 -9.91 11.21 -4.49
CA GLN A 144 -9.86 12.61 -4.07
C GLN A 144 -8.92 13.44 -4.97
N ASP A 145 -7.79 12.86 -5.36
CA ASP A 145 -6.83 13.46 -6.30
C ASP A 145 -7.47 13.68 -7.67
N GLN A 146 -8.20 12.68 -8.21
CA GLN A 146 -8.93 12.83 -9.47
C GLN A 146 -9.97 13.96 -9.42
N LEU A 147 -10.72 14.08 -8.32
CA LEU A 147 -11.70 15.15 -8.15
C LEU A 147 -11.04 16.53 -8.16
N ARG A 148 -9.93 16.69 -7.42
CA ARG A 148 -9.18 17.95 -7.39
C ARG A 148 -8.58 18.31 -8.74
N LYS A 149 -8.03 17.33 -9.45
CA LYS A 149 -7.49 17.53 -10.80
C LYS A 149 -8.57 17.93 -11.79
N ASN A 150 -9.75 17.31 -11.74
CA ASN A 150 -10.87 17.71 -12.58
C ASN A 150 -11.31 19.15 -12.33
N GLN A 151 -11.31 19.61 -11.07
CA GLN A 151 -11.59 21.00 -10.73
C GLN A 151 -10.55 21.95 -11.32
N ILE A 152 -9.27 21.65 -11.15
CA ILE A 152 -8.17 22.45 -11.72
C ILE A 152 -8.28 22.51 -13.25
N GLN A 153 -8.55 21.39 -13.92
CA GLN A 153 -8.71 21.38 -15.37
C GLN A 153 -9.91 22.23 -15.82
N GLN A 154 -11.01 22.22 -15.07
CA GLN A 154 -12.15 23.09 -15.35
C GLN A 154 -11.78 24.57 -15.20
N ASP A 155 -11.00 24.92 -14.17
CA ASP A 155 -10.55 26.29 -13.96
C ASP A 155 -9.56 26.74 -15.04
N LEU A 156 -8.64 25.87 -15.47
CA LEU A 156 -7.76 26.12 -16.63
C LEU A 156 -8.57 26.33 -17.92
N ASN A 157 -9.60 25.51 -18.16
CA ASN A 157 -10.47 25.67 -19.33
C ASN A 157 -11.26 26.99 -19.29
N ARG A 158 -11.67 27.46 -18.10
CA ARG A 158 -12.31 28.78 -17.92
C ARG A 158 -11.35 29.93 -18.18
N LEU A 159 -10.08 29.76 -17.84
CA LEU A 159 -9.04 30.74 -18.14
C LEU A 159 -8.68 30.78 -19.62
N ASN A 160 -8.81 29.66 -20.33
CA ASN A 160 -8.51 29.56 -21.76
C ASN A 160 -9.62 30.16 -22.64
N ARG A 161 -10.90 29.89 -22.31
CA ARG A 161 -12.04 30.67 -22.84
C ARG A 161 -11.89 32.15 -22.50
#